data_AF-A0A970JJE6-F1
#
_entry.id   AF-A0A970JJE6-F1
#
_cell.length_a   1.000
_cell.length_b   1.000
_cell.length_c   1.000
_cell.angle_alpha   90.00
_cell.angle_beta   90.00
_cell.angle_gamma   90.00
#
_symmetry.space_group_name_H-M   'P 1'
#
loop_
_entity.id
_entity.type
_entity.pdbx_description
1 polymer ?
#
loop_
_entity_poly.entity_id
_entity_poly.type
_entity_poly.pdbx_seq_one_letter_code
_entity_poly.pdbx_strand_id
1 'polypeptide(L)'
;MKLNKEKCSSKAALFVLGVIELDYDIDSDQITTVENRLQPLINITKSKKVWRIVEASKVIDKKYTGGATASVKRTPCKASTKATFPFRVNHDVASFKLGKETLLFLPDMLFIIKGNKIGALSYADFDISFGTTRFVESEAVPKDATVVGHTWKYVNKSGGPDKRFKDNKELPICLYGEVLLTSASGLNTVIMYSNSSL
;
A
#
# COMPACT_ATOMS: atom_id res chain seq x y z
N MET A 1 6.65 -18.38 -39.84
CA MET A 1 5.50 -17.44 -39.83
C MET A 1 5.15 -17.16 -38.37
N LYS A 2 5.53 -15.99 -37.84
CA LYS A 2 5.29 -15.61 -36.44
C LYS A 2 3.83 -15.17 -36.30
N LEU A 3 3.01 -15.89 -35.54
CA LEU A 3 1.71 -15.37 -35.12
C LEU A 3 1.90 -14.41 -33.94
N ASN A 4 1.67 -13.14 -34.21
CA ASN A 4 1.42 -12.11 -33.21
C ASN A 4 0.24 -12.56 -32.34
N LYS A 5 0.47 -12.77 -31.04
CA LYS A 5 -0.62 -12.77 -30.06
C LYS A 5 -0.94 -11.31 -29.75
N GLU A 6 -2.05 -10.85 -30.31
CA GLU A 6 -2.65 -9.57 -29.98
C GLU A 6 -2.94 -9.48 -28.48
N LYS A 7 -2.47 -8.38 -27.86
CA LYS A 7 -2.82 -8.01 -26.49
C LYS A 7 -4.30 -7.64 -26.45
N CYS A 8 -5.15 -8.55 -26.00
CA CYS A 8 -6.51 -8.22 -25.60
C CYS A 8 -6.46 -7.62 -24.18
N SER A 9 -6.38 -6.30 -24.07
CA SER A 9 -6.59 -5.58 -22.81
C SER A 9 -8.06 -5.14 -22.76
N SER A 10 -8.91 -5.99 -22.16
CA SER A 10 -10.31 -5.68 -21.94
C SER A 10 -10.43 -4.59 -20.87
N LYS A 11 -10.54 -3.32 -21.28
CA LYS A 11 -10.93 -2.22 -20.39
C LYS A 11 -12.45 -2.10 -20.39
N ALA A 12 -13.12 -2.77 -19.46
CA ALA A 12 -14.51 -2.52 -19.16
C ALA A 12 -14.62 -1.30 -18.24
N ALA A 13 -15.40 -0.29 -18.63
CA ALA A 13 -15.76 0.83 -17.76
C ALA A 13 -17.23 0.69 -17.38
N LEU A 14 -17.50 0.28 -16.15
CA LEU A 14 -18.86 0.11 -15.62
C LEU A 14 -19.33 1.43 -14.99
N PHE A 15 -20.39 2.04 -15.52
CA PHE A 15 -21.08 3.17 -14.90
C PHE A 15 -22.29 2.66 -14.13
N VAL A 16 -22.33 2.86 -12.81
CA VAL A 16 -23.33 2.24 -11.93
C VAL A 16 -24.07 3.32 -11.15
N LEU A 17 -25.42 3.31 -11.24
CA LEU A 17 -26.32 4.20 -10.49
C LEU A 17 -26.95 3.54 -9.25
N GLY A 18 -26.57 2.30 -8.94
CA GLY A 18 -27.08 1.48 -7.83
C GLY A 18 -26.00 0.74 -7.05
N VAL A 19 -26.42 0.00 -6.03
CA VAL A 19 -25.52 -0.90 -5.27
C VAL A 19 -25.33 -2.19 -6.07
N ILE A 20 -24.10 -2.68 -6.13
CA ILE A 20 -23.76 -3.99 -6.69
C ILE A 20 -23.49 -4.93 -5.52
N GLU A 21 -24.26 -6.01 -5.45
CA GLU A 21 -24.02 -7.10 -4.52
C GLU A 21 -23.08 -8.11 -5.16
N LEU A 22 -22.00 -8.44 -4.44
CA LEU A 22 -21.02 -9.45 -4.80
C LEU A 22 -21.07 -10.54 -3.74
N ASP A 23 -21.77 -11.61 -4.06
CA ASP A 23 -21.90 -12.77 -3.19
C ASP A 23 -20.90 -13.85 -3.60
N TYR A 24 -19.94 -14.10 -2.70
CA TYR A 24 -18.95 -15.14 -2.85
C TYR A 24 -19.42 -16.40 -2.11
N ASP A 25 -19.49 -17.50 -2.86
CA ASP A 25 -19.56 -18.86 -2.33
C ASP A 25 -18.22 -19.52 -2.66
N ILE A 26 -17.40 -19.77 -1.63
CA ILE A 26 -16.02 -20.24 -1.78
C ILE A 26 -15.99 -21.72 -1.46
N ASP A 27 -15.63 -22.52 -2.46
CA ASP A 27 -15.45 -23.96 -2.30
C ASP A 27 -14.39 -24.26 -1.23
N SER A 28 -14.61 -25.34 -0.48
CA SER A 28 -13.77 -25.67 0.68
C SER A 28 -12.29 -25.88 0.35
N ASP A 29 -11.97 -26.30 -0.87
CA ASP A 29 -10.60 -26.45 -1.38
C ASP A 29 -9.93 -25.11 -1.74
N GLN A 30 -10.72 -24.04 -1.95
CA GLN A 30 -10.23 -22.70 -2.30
C GLN A 30 -10.12 -21.73 -1.12
N ILE A 31 -10.76 -22.03 0.02
CA ILE A 31 -10.77 -21.17 1.23
C ILE A 31 -9.35 -20.77 1.63
N THR A 32 -8.44 -21.73 1.78
CA THR A 32 -7.06 -21.47 2.19
C THR A 32 -6.32 -20.53 1.21
N THR A 33 -6.57 -20.67 -0.09
CA THR A 33 -5.96 -19.82 -1.12
C THR A 33 -6.45 -18.38 -1.01
N VAL A 34 -7.76 -18.19 -0.82
CA VAL A 34 -8.37 -16.87 -0.63
C VAL A 34 -7.88 -16.23 0.67
N GLU A 35 -7.84 -16.99 1.76
CA GLU A 35 -7.38 -16.50 3.06
C GLU A 35 -5.91 -16.07 3.03
N ASN A 36 -5.02 -16.91 2.51
CA ASN A 36 -3.58 -16.57 2.40
C ASN A 36 -3.34 -15.30 1.59
N ARG A 37 -4.24 -15.00 0.65
CA ARG A 37 -4.17 -13.79 -0.18
C ARG A 37 -4.73 -12.56 0.51
N LEU A 38 -5.90 -12.67 1.15
CA LEU A 38 -6.62 -11.52 1.72
C LEU A 38 -6.19 -11.19 3.16
N GLN A 39 -5.89 -12.19 3.99
CA GLN A 39 -5.61 -11.97 5.41
C GLN A 39 -4.44 -11.03 5.67
N PRO A 40 -3.30 -11.08 4.94
CA PRO A 40 -2.23 -10.09 5.12
C PRO A 40 -2.71 -8.65 4.86
N LEU A 41 -3.51 -8.45 3.81
CA LEU A 41 -4.06 -7.15 3.45
C LEU A 41 -5.11 -6.67 4.48
N ILE A 42 -5.96 -7.57 4.97
CA ILE A 42 -6.92 -7.31 6.04
C ILE A 42 -6.20 -6.93 7.33
N ASN A 43 -5.11 -7.62 7.68
CA ASN A 43 -4.32 -7.33 8.88
C ASN A 43 -3.75 -5.92 8.84
N ILE A 44 -3.26 -5.45 7.69
CA ILE A 44 -2.76 -4.08 7.52
C ILE A 44 -3.82 -3.03 7.90
N THR A 45 -5.11 -3.30 7.64
CA THR A 45 -6.20 -2.39 8.02
C THR A 45 -6.32 -2.15 9.52
N LYS A 46 -5.73 -3.04 10.35
CA LYS A 46 -5.69 -2.93 11.81
C LYS A 46 -4.58 -1.98 12.31
N SER A 47 -3.66 -1.55 11.44
CA SER A 47 -2.63 -0.56 11.78
C SER A 47 -3.25 0.79 12.13
N LYS A 48 -2.69 1.50 13.12
CA LYS A 48 -3.14 2.84 13.54
C LYS A 48 -2.95 3.88 12.44
N LYS A 49 -1.92 3.70 11.60
CA LYS A 49 -1.68 4.55 10.44
C LYS A 49 -1.36 3.69 9.22
N VAL A 50 -1.96 4.08 8.11
CA VAL A 50 -1.70 3.53 6.78
C VAL A 50 -1.52 4.72 5.84
N TRP A 51 -0.57 4.62 4.92
CA TRP A 51 -0.21 5.67 3.99
C TRP A 51 0.02 5.13 2.59
N ARG A 52 -0.17 5.99 1.59
CA ARG A 52 0.31 5.80 0.22
C ARG A 52 1.59 6.59 0.05
N ILE A 53 2.60 5.96 -0.52
CA ILE A 53 3.79 6.65 -0.97
C ILE A 53 3.52 7.29 -2.33
N VAL A 54 3.77 8.60 -2.46
CA VAL A 54 3.42 9.38 -3.67
C VAL A 54 4.43 9.16 -4.80
N GLU A 55 5.68 8.81 -4.48
CA GLU A 55 6.77 8.63 -5.45
C GLU A 55 7.33 7.20 -5.43
N ALA A 56 6.46 6.20 -5.60
CA ALA A 56 6.82 4.77 -5.55
C ALA A 56 8.01 4.40 -6.46
N SER A 57 8.12 5.01 -7.65
CA SER A 57 9.23 4.76 -8.58
C SER A 57 10.61 5.11 -8.01
N LYS A 58 10.72 6.09 -7.11
CA LYS A 58 11.99 6.42 -6.43
C LYS A 58 12.30 5.47 -5.25
N VAL A 59 11.29 4.76 -4.76
CA VAL A 59 11.42 3.76 -3.68
C VAL A 59 11.88 2.42 -4.23
N ILE A 60 11.35 2.00 -5.38
CA ILE A 60 11.71 0.73 -6.05
C ILE A 60 13.20 0.71 -6.45
N ASP A 61 13.76 1.85 -6.83
CA ASP A 61 15.11 1.91 -7.41
C ASP A 61 16.29 2.12 -6.42
N LYS A 62 16.13 2.18 -5.09
CA LYS A 62 17.29 2.49 -4.21
C LYS A 62 17.39 1.80 -2.86
N LYS A 63 18.54 1.10 -2.68
CA LYS A 63 19.37 1.10 -1.46
C LYS A 63 19.45 2.54 -0.91
N TYR A 64 18.77 2.79 0.21
CA TYR A 64 18.90 4.05 0.94
C TYR A 64 20.25 4.10 1.67
N THR A 65 21.23 4.74 1.06
CA THR A 65 22.48 5.16 1.70
C THR A 65 22.32 6.58 2.24
N GLY A 66 22.27 6.72 3.58
CA GLY A 66 22.85 7.85 4.32
C GLY A 66 22.15 9.21 4.24
N GLY A 67 21.32 9.51 5.26
CA GLY A 67 20.96 10.88 5.66
C GLY A 67 19.46 11.10 5.90
N ALA A 68 19.13 11.88 6.94
CA ALA A 68 17.77 12.22 7.40
C ALA A 68 16.94 13.11 6.45
N THR A 69 17.39 13.32 5.20
CA THR A 69 16.90 14.40 4.33
C THR A 69 16.11 13.93 3.11
N ALA A 70 16.03 12.63 2.85
CA ALA A 70 15.14 12.10 1.82
C ALA A 70 13.83 11.61 2.46
N SER A 71 13.03 12.56 2.98
CA SER A 71 11.69 12.25 3.48
C SER A 71 10.79 11.85 2.32
N VAL A 72 10.56 10.54 2.16
CA VAL A 72 9.61 10.01 1.19
C VAL A 72 8.24 10.64 1.44
N LYS A 73 7.66 11.31 0.43
CA LYS A 73 6.34 11.92 0.56
C LYS A 73 5.27 10.82 0.67
N ARG A 74 4.60 10.80 1.83
CA ARG A 74 3.49 9.89 2.12
C ARG A 74 2.18 10.66 2.29
N THR A 75 1.06 10.03 1.99
CA THR A 75 -0.28 10.58 2.17
C THR A 75 -1.13 9.60 2.97
N PRO A 76 -1.91 10.05 3.97
CA PRO A 76 -2.76 9.15 4.76
C PRO A 76 -3.76 8.40 3.88
N CYS A 77 -3.95 7.13 4.19
CA CYS A 77 -4.91 6.25 3.54
C CYS A 77 -5.93 5.77 4.56
N LYS A 78 -7.21 5.76 4.17
CA LYS A 78 -8.23 5.10 4.98
C LYS A 78 -8.27 3.63 4.60
N ALA A 79 -7.94 2.78 5.55
CA ALA A 79 -8.03 1.33 5.41
C ALA A 79 -9.33 0.81 6.05
N SER A 80 -9.93 -0.23 5.50
CA SER A 80 -11.15 -0.84 6.04
C SER A 80 -11.29 -2.29 5.61
N THR A 81 -11.93 -3.11 6.43
CA THR A 81 -12.30 -4.48 6.08
C THR A 81 -13.59 -4.58 5.24
N LYS A 82 -14.20 -3.43 4.92
CA LYS A 82 -15.47 -3.34 4.21
C LYS A 82 -15.29 -2.80 2.80
N ALA A 83 -16.12 -3.30 1.89
CA ALA A 83 -16.21 -2.78 0.55
C ALA A 83 -16.67 -1.31 0.55
N THR A 84 -16.29 -0.58 -0.49
CA THR A 84 -16.72 0.80 -0.70
C THR A 84 -17.84 0.84 -1.73
N PHE A 85 -18.73 1.84 -1.63
CA PHE A 85 -19.76 2.08 -2.65
C PHE A 85 -19.13 2.13 -4.06
N PRO A 86 -19.72 1.47 -5.07
CA PRO A 86 -21.07 0.88 -5.09
C PRO A 86 -21.16 -0.57 -4.57
N PHE A 87 -20.10 -1.17 -4.05
CA PHE A 87 -20.07 -2.60 -3.76
C PHE A 87 -20.53 -2.95 -2.35
N ARG A 88 -21.38 -3.96 -2.24
CA ARG A 88 -21.66 -4.73 -1.01
C ARG A 88 -21.13 -6.14 -1.23
N VAL A 89 -20.34 -6.62 -0.28
CA VAL A 89 -19.67 -7.92 -0.37
C VAL A 89 -20.02 -8.71 0.89
N ASN A 90 -20.38 -9.98 0.73
CA ASN A 90 -20.73 -10.90 1.82
C ASN A 90 -19.51 -11.51 2.55
N HIS A 91 -18.31 -11.12 2.14
CA HIS A 91 -17.03 -11.60 2.67
C HIS A 91 -16.17 -10.43 3.16
N ASP A 92 -15.27 -10.68 4.12
CA ASP A 92 -14.26 -9.70 4.52
C ASP A 92 -13.32 -9.39 3.35
N VAL A 93 -13.07 -8.09 3.14
CA VAL A 93 -12.25 -7.57 2.03
C VAL A 93 -11.21 -6.60 2.57
N ALA A 94 -10.20 -6.24 1.79
CA ALA A 94 -9.30 -5.15 2.16
C ALA A 94 -9.54 -3.94 1.25
N SER A 95 -9.91 -2.81 1.84
CA SER A 95 -10.17 -1.56 1.12
C SER A 95 -9.18 -0.48 1.56
N PHE A 96 -8.47 0.12 0.61
CA PHE A 96 -7.52 1.20 0.84
C PHE A 96 -7.89 2.41 -0.01
N LYS A 97 -8.40 3.47 0.63
CA LYS A 97 -8.69 4.74 -0.03
C LYS A 97 -7.41 5.60 -0.12
N LEU A 98 -6.87 5.68 -1.33
CA LEU A 98 -5.61 6.32 -1.70
C LEU A 98 -5.85 7.68 -2.38
N GLY A 99 -6.44 8.64 -1.66
CA GLY A 99 -6.84 9.93 -2.22
C GLY A 99 -8.11 9.82 -3.07
N LYS A 100 -7.99 9.96 -4.40
CA LYS A 100 -9.11 9.84 -5.35
C LYS A 100 -9.34 8.42 -5.88
N GLU A 101 -8.43 7.50 -5.55
CA GLU A 101 -8.46 6.10 -5.95
C GLU A 101 -8.76 5.23 -4.73
N THR A 102 -9.49 4.15 -4.90
CA THR A 102 -9.65 3.10 -3.89
C THR A 102 -9.19 1.77 -4.49
N LEU A 103 -8.30 1.09 -3.77
CA LEU A 103 -7.98 -0.31 -4.04
C LEU A 103 -8.89 -1.16 -3.18
N LEU A 104 -9.67 -2.03 -3.80
CA LEU A 104 -10.58 -2.96 -3.15
C LEU A 104 -10.16 -4.37 -3.54
N PHE A 105 -9.54 -5.08 -2.60
CA PHE A 105 -9.11 -6.46 -2.75
C PHE A 105 -10.26 -7.39 -2.41
N LEU A 106 -10.76 -8.10 -3.42
CA LEU A 106 -11.82 -9.10 -3.34
C LEU A 106 -11.21 -10.51 -3.37
N PRO A 107 -11.96 -11.58 -3.04
CA PRO A 107 -11.44 -12.95 -3.08
C PRO A 107 -10.73 -13.35 -4.38
N ASP A 108 -11.23 -12.89 -5.52
CA ASP A 108 -10.81 -13.30 -6.87
C ASP A 108 -10.04 -12.23 -7.65
N MET A 109 -10.22 -10.94 -7.33
CA MET A 109 -9.57 -9.85 -8.07
C MET A 109 -9.36 -8.56 -7.26
N LEU A 110 -8.53 -7.67 -7.81
CA LEU A 110 -8.35 -6.31 -7.32
C LEU A 110 -9.19 -5.34 -8.16
N PHE A 111 -10.10 -4.61 -7.49
CA PHE A 111 -10.77 -3.45 -8.07
C PHE A 111 -10.01 -2.16 -7.78
N ILE A 112 -9.83 -1.35 -8.83
CA ILE A 112 -9.26 -0.01 -8.78
C ILE A 112 -10.36 0.98 -9.14
N ILE A 113 -10.87 1.70 -8.15
CA ILE A 113 -12.03 2.58 -8.27
C ILE A 113 -11.55 4.04 -8.28
N LYS A 114 -11.91 4.81 -9.30
CA LYS A 114 -11.58 6.24 -9.43
C LYS A 114 -12.78 7.03 -9.92
N GLY A 115 -13.52 7.63 -8.98
CA GLY A 115 -14.82 8.22 -9.29
C GLY A 115 -15.76 7.16 -9.85
N ASN A 116 -16.29 7.39 -11.06
CA ASN A 116 -17.22 6.48 -11.72
C ASN A 116 -16.51 5.45 -12.62
N LYS A 117 -15.18 5.39 -12.62
CA LYS A 117 -14.40 4.41 -13.38
C LYS A 117 -13.94 3.31 -12.44
N ILE A 118 -14.22 2.08 -12.82
CA ILE A 118 -13.79 0.88 -12.11
C ILE A 118 -12.95 0.07 -13.08
N GLY A 119 -11.71 -0.22 -12.70
CA GLY A 119 -10.86 -1.21 -13.35
C GLY A 119 -10.77 -2.46 -12.48
N ALA A 120 -10.61 -3.62 -13.10
CA ALA A 120 -10.40 -4.90 -12.42
C ALA A 120 -9.10 -5.52 -12.90
N LEU A 121 -8.34 -6.13 -11.99
CA LEU A 121 -7.13 -6.89 -12.28
C LEU A 121 -7.21 -8.25 -11.59
N SER A 122 -6.98 -9.32 -12.34
CA SER A 122 -6.77 -10.64 -11.74
C SER A 122 -5.48 -10.62 -10.91
N TYR A 123 -5.43 -11.40 -9.84
CA TYR A 123 -4.20 -11.60 -9.08
C TYR A 123 -3.05 -12.22 -9.88
N ALA A 124 -3.35 -12.82 -11.05
CA ALA A 124 -2.31 -13.29 -11.97
C ALA A 124 -1.66 -12.16 -12.79
N ASP A 125 -2.29 -10.97 -12.84
CA ASP A 125 -1.86 -9.85 -13.70
C ASP A 125 -0.99 -8.82 -12.97
N PHE A 126 -0.76 -9.00 -11.67
CA PHE A 126 0.07 -8.11 -10.87
C PHE A 126 0.75 -8.84 -9.71
N ASP A 127 1.90 -8.33 -9.31
CA ASP A 127 2.68 -8.82 -8.18
C ASP A 127 2.34 -8.05 -6.91
N ILE A 128 2.33 -8.76 -5.79
CA ILE A 128 2.23 -8.20 -4.43
C ILE A 128 3.47 -8.64 -3.67
N SER A 129 4.24 -7.69 -3.15
CA SER A 129 5.40 -7.99 -2.30
C SER A 129 5.32 -7.22 -0.99
N PHE A 130 5.58 -7.93 0.11
CA PHE A 130 5.60 -7.38 1.45
C PHE A 130 7.04 -7.16 1.90
N GLY A 131 7.25 -6.11 2.70
CA GLY A 131 8.57 -5.78 3.24
C GLY A 131 8.47 -4.85 4.43
N THR A 132 9.63 -4.45 4.92
CA THR A 132 9.74 -3.41 5.95
C THR A 132 10.75 -2.36 5.54
N THR A 133 10.55 -1.14 6.04
CA THR A 133 11.44 -0.02 5.78
C THR A 133 11.76 0.73 7.07
N ARG A 134 12.97 1.29 7.13
CA ARG A 134 13.36 2.22 8.19
C ARG A 134 12.99 3.63 7.75
N PHE A 135 12.06 4.25 8.46
CA PHE A 135 11.52 5.57 8.15
C PHE A 135 11.87 6.57 9.26
N VAL A 136 12.48 7.69 8.89
CA VAL A 136 12.72 8.80 9.83
C VAL A 136 11.42 9.56 10.05
N GLU A 137 10.83 9.40 11.24
CA GLU A 137 9.53 9.98 11.56
C GLU A 137 9.71 11.41 12.10
N SER A 138 9.29 12.38 11.30
CA SER A 138 9.35 13.80 11.67
C SER A 138 8.08 14.29 12.39
N GLU A 139 6.98 13.54 12.27
CA GLU A 139 5.69 13.79 12.90
C GLU A 139 5.55 12.99 14.22
N ALA A 140 4.33 12.87 14.74
CA ALA A 140 4.07 12.03 15.90
C ALA A 140 4.18 10.54 15.55
N VAL A 141 5.00 9.82 16.31
CA VAL A 141 5.17 8.37 16.16
C VAL A 141 3.84 7.65 16.48
N PRO A 142 3.34 6.78 15.59
CA PRO A 142 2.18 5.94 15.88
C PRO A 142 2.44 5.03 17.08
N LYS A 143 1.43 4.83 17.94
CA LYS A 143 1.58 4.01 19.17
C LYS A 143 1.86 2.53 18.91
N ASP A 144 1.59 2.05 17.70
CA ASP A 144 1.81 0.68 17.24
C ASP A 144 3.06 0.53 16.37
N ALA A 145 3.89 1.59 16.28
CA ALA A 145 5.15 1.56 15.56
C ALA A 145 6.31 1.09 16.44
N THR A 146 7.23 0.35 15.83
CA THR A 146 8.49 -0.04 16.48
C THR A 146 9.58 0.99 16.16
N VAL A 147 10.10 1.68 17.17
CA VAL A 147 11.27 2.57 17.01
C VAL A 147 12.54 1.72 17.08
N VAL A 148 13.34 1.73 16.03
CA VAL A 148 14.56 0.90 15.87
C VAL A 148 15.86 1.68 15.91
N GLY A 149 15.77 2.99 16.14
CA GLY A 149 16.93 3.88 16.24
C GLY A 149 16.51 5.34 16.24
N HIS A 150 17.50 6.22 16.25
CA HIS A 150 17.30 7.65 16.17
C HIS A 150 18.35 8.27 15.24
N THR A 151 18.04 9.44 14.70
CA THR A 151 18.95 10.24 13.87
C THR A 151 18.72 11.72 14.12
N TRP A 152 19.63 12.57 13.65
CA TRP A 152 19.48 14.02 13.78
C TRP A 152 18.76 14.58 12.56
N LYS A 153 17.90 15.59 12.77
CA LYS A 153 17.25 16.33 11.67
C LYS A 153 18.27 16.85 10.66
N TYR A 154 19.43 17.31 11.14
CA TYR A 154 20.58 17.69 10.34
C TYR A 154 21.81 16.89 10.78
N VAL A 155 22.35 16.06 9.88
CA VAL A 155 23.52 15.21 10.16
C VAL A 155 24.80 15.82 9.57
N ASN A 156 25.91 15.70 10.28
CA ASN A 156 27.25 16.02 9.76
C ASN A 156 27.79 14.84 8.91
N LYS A 157 28.98 14.99 8.32
CA LYS A 157 29.62 13.94 7.48
C LYS A 157 29.83 12.61 8.21
N SER A 158 29.90 12.62 9.53
CA SER A 158 30.08 11.43 10.39
C SER A 158 28.75 10.86 10.91
N GLY A 159 27.61 11.42 10.51
CA GLY A 159 26.27 10.97 10.92
C GLY A 159 25.76 11.51 12.27
N GLY A 160 26.59 12.26 13.00
CA GLY A 160 26.21 12.93 14.25
C GLY A 160 25.49 14.26 14.03
N PRO A 161 25.12 14.99 15.10
CA PRO A 161 24.43 16.28 14.97
C PRO A 161 25.30 17.31 14.27
N ASP A 162 24.76 17.98 13.25
CA ASP A 162 25.34 19.21 12.73
C ASP A 162 25.04 20.37 13.70
N LYS A 163 26.08 20.81 14.41
CA LYS A 163 26.00 21.85 15.46
C LYS A 163 25.81 23.27 14.91
N ARG A 164 25.86 23.47 13.58
CA ARG A 164 25.58 24.78 12.97
C ARG A 164 24.09 25.13 13.02
N PHE A 165 23.23 24.12 13.17
CA PHE A 165 21.79 24.30 13.28
C PHE A 165 21.39 24.35 14.76
N LYS A 166 20.89 25.52 15.20
CA LYS A 166 20.50 25.77 16.59
C LYS A 166 19.34 24.86 17.06
N ASP A 167 18.43 24.51 16.16
CA ASP A 167 17.24 23.70 16.45
C ASP A 167 17.33 22.30 15.79
N ASN A 168 18.48 21.64 15.97
CA ASN A 168 18.71 20.30 15.45
C ASN A 168 18.16 19.23 16.40
N LYS A 169 16.87 18.92 16.28
CA LYS A 169 16.24 17.86 17.08
C LYS A 169 16.64 16.46 16.61
N GLU A 170 16.69 15.53 17.56
CA GLU A 170 16.72 14.11 17.28
C GLU A 170 15.35 13.64 16.79
N LEU A 171 15.35 12.70 15.85
CA LEU A 171 14.19 12.14 15.17
C LEU A 171 14.22 10.61 15.29
N PRO A 172 13.10 9.97 15.66
CA PRO A 172 13.01 8.52 15.72
C PRO A 172 13.06 7.90 14.31
N ILE A 173 13.73 6.76 14.22
CA ILE A 173 13.69 5.87 13.06
C ILE A 173 12.72 4.75 13.39
N CYS A 174 11.56 4.75 12.75
CA CYS A 174 10.55 3.71 12.91
C CYS A 174 10.77 2.60 11.88
N LEU A 175 10.51 1.35 12.26
CA LEU A 175 10.34 0.25 11.33
C LEU A 175 8.86 0.21 10.94
N TYR A 176 8.57 0.45 9.66
CA TYR A 176 7.24 0.37 9.08
C TYR A 176 7.14 -0.80 8.13
N GLY A 177 5.94 -1.35 7.99
CA GLY A 177 5.63 -2.33 6.97
C GLY A 177 5.30 -1.67 5.64
N GLU A 178 5.58 -2.35 4.53
CA GLU A 178 5.28 -1.90 3.18
C GLU A 178 4.68 -3.03 2.34
N VAL A 179 3.70 -2.67 1.50
CA VAL A 179 3.18 -3.51 0.42
C VAL A 179 3.40 -2.79 -0.89
N LEU A 180 4.15 -3.42 -1.78
CA LEU A 180 4.35 -2.98 -3.15
C LEU A 180 3.45 -3.79 -4.08
N LEU A 181 2.71 -3.07 -4.92
CA LEU A 181 1.82 -3.59 -5.94
C LEU A 181 2.33 -3.15 -7.31
N THR A 182 2.67 -4.10 -8.18
CA THR A 182 3.22 -3.81 -9.51
C THR A 182 2.58 -4.63 -10.61
N SER A 183 2.29 -4.03 -11.76
CA SER A 183 1.86 -4.77 -12.94
C SER A 183 2.51 -4.23 -14.21
N ALA A 184 2.65 -5.09 -15.22
CA ALA A 184 3.07 -4.67 -16.57
C ALA A 184 2.05 -3.73 -17.25
N SER A 185 0.81 -3.70 -16.76
CA SER A 185 -0.28 -2.84 -17.25
C SER A 185 -0.30 -1.44 -16.62
N GLY A 186 0.61 -1.14 -15.68
CA GLY A 186 0.81 0.19 -15.12
C GLY A 186 0.36 0.38 -13.66
N LEU A 187 0.03 -0.69 -12.93
CA LEU A 187 -0.09 -0.62 -11.49
C LEU A 187 1.31 -0.44 -10.89
N ASN A 188 1.50 0.62 -10.11
CA ASN A 188 2.72 0.85 -9.34
C ASN A 188 2.33 1.64 -8.09
N THR A 189 2.11 0.94 -6.99
CA THR A 189 1.63 1.54 -5.74
C THR A 189 2.35 0.93 -4.54
N VAL A 190 2.80 1.78 -3.63
CA VAL A 190 3.32 1.37 -2.33
C VAL A 190 2.38 1.86 -1.23
N ILE A 191 1.90 0.92 -0.41
CA ILE A 191 1.16 1.16 0.81
C ILE A 191 2.11 0.91 1.98
N MET A 192 2.28 1.91 2.84
CA MET A 192 3.09 1.80 4.05
C MET A 192 2.17 1.79 5.28
N TYR A 193 2.51 1.04 6.32
CA TYR A 193 1.70 0.91 7.53
C TYR A 193 2.56 0.88 8.79
N SER A 194 2.00 1.42 9.88
CA SER A 194 2.78 1.70 11.09
C SER A 194 3.23 0.46 11.87
N ASN A 195 2.42 -0.59 11.90
CA ASN A 195 2.74 -1.81 12.63
C ASN A 195 3.46 -2.81 11.71
N SER A 196 4.80 -2.85 11.78
CA SER A 196 5.63 -3.72 10.94
C SER A 196 5.57 -5.22 11.25
N SER A 197 4.83 -5.63 12.29
CA SER A 197 4.75 -7.02 12.76
C SER A 197 3.50 -7.77 12.26
N LEU A 198 2.69 -7.12 11.43
CA LEU A 198 1.47 -7.67 10.82
C LEU A 198 1.75 -8.45 9.53
#